data_AF-A0A4Q4NMY4-F1
#
_entry.id   AF-A0A4Q4NMY4-F1
#
_cell.length_a   1.000
_cell.length_b   1.000
_cell.length_c   1.000
_cell.angle_alpha   90.00
_cell.angle_beta   90.00
_cell.angle_gamma   90.00
#
_symmetry.space_group_name_H-M   'P 1'
#
loop_
_entity.id
_entity.type
_entity.pdbx_description
1 polymer ?
#
loop_
_entity_poly.entity_id
_entity_poly.type
_entity_poly.pdbx_seq_one_letter_code
_entity_poly.pdbx_strand_id
1 'polypeptide(L)'
;MPNLTSATLPIALGNTFGNLEDSDPTHYNYMGAPILSKDAVFGQSANSSFVFVISYRAPNDDVYRFIQCVTMDAKYNAEVEYRNGFQSIDVNVTDEKPLNASPLVVSSLFYDLMNSEPRTDPVKFPTQYGNKTENEILDLMHGAQVLAMSDAMVYCLSGYIQQYGLEAQQIEDTMIHQTPLAVNIRNDTNYRFTDVRFKLSPAVIEELMQNTTLSIFNDATHWTQTMVNSISYENRYIFKEPERLIGSYAVLLATYLVFATLGLVAFVQNGVAADSGVFLQVLCATTNGNSILNKLAKQACLGGSVNHPRELLDLEVQFGQVKEDKDLAAFGTAAEVTELKKGGSYR
;
A
#
# COMPACT_ATOMS: atom_id res chain seq x y z
N MET A 1 -8.07 31.23 -42.12
CA MET A 1 -6.93 30.43 -41.64
C MET A 1 -5.71 31.34 -41.57
N PRO A 2 -5.38 31.96 -40.42
CA PRO A 2 -4.12 32.67 -40.29
C PRO A 2 -2.99 31.68 -40.00
N ASN A 3 -1.89 31.80 -40.74
CA ASN A 3 -0.62 31.14 -40.44
C ASN A 3 -0.14 31.59 -39.05
N LEU A 4 -0.23 30.73 -38.06
CA LEU A 4 0.37 30.91 -36.73
C LEU A 4 1.87 30.63 -36.81
N THR A 5 2.63 31.53 -37.44
CA THR A 5 4.11 31.52 -37.41
C THR A 5 4.67 32.43 -36.31
N SER A 6 3.82 32.95 -35.42
CA SER A 6 4.20 33.76 -34.27
C SER A 6 3.04 33.72 -33.28
N ALA A 7 3.21 33.00 -32.17
CA ALA A 7 2.33 33.16 -31.01
C ALA A 7 2.70 34.47 -30.32
N THR A 8 2.05 35.57 -30.72
CA THR A 8 2.42 36.92 -30.29
C THR A 8 1.79 37.35 -28.96
N LEU A 9 1.10 36.47 -28.21
CA LEU A 9 0.53 36.80 -26.90
C LEU A 9 0.49 35.55 -25.99
N PRO A 10 1.39 35.43 -25.00
CA PRO A 10 1.28 34.38 -23.99
C PRO A 10 0.28 34.81 -22.91
N ILE A 11 -0.83 34.08 -22.77
CA ILE A 11 -1.64 34.15 -21.55
C ILE A 11 -1.22 32.96 -20.68
N ALA A 12 -0.35 33.25 -19.72
CA ALA A 12 0.10 32.32 -18.71
C ALA A 12 -0.84 32.34 -17.50
N LEU A 13 -1.31 31.17 -17.07
CA LEU A 13 -1.78 30.94 -15.71
C LEU A 13 -0.85 29.90 -15.09
N GLY A 14 0.10 30.41 -14.29
CA GLY A 14 1.22 29.64 -13.75
C GLY A 14 2.48 30.52 -13.81
N ASN A 15 2.96 30.97 -12.65
CA ASN A 15 3.91 32.08 -12.48
C ASN A 15 5.37 31.82 -12.92
N THR A 16 5.66 30.88 -13.82
CA THR A 16 7.06 30.45 -14.07
C THR A 16 7.46 30.23 -15.54
N PHE A 17 6.77 30.84 -16.51
CA PHE A 17 7.35 30.97 -17.86
C PHE A 17 7.48 32.45 -18.24
N GLY A 18 8.70 32.97 -18.10
CA GLY A 18 9.08 34.28 -18.63
C GLY A 18 8.93 34.32 -20.16
N ASN A 19 8.69 35.51 -20.69
CA ASN A 19 8.45 35.78 -22.11
C ASN A 19 9.46 35.04 -23.02
N LEU A 20 8.95 34.15 -23.87
CA LEU A 20 9.71 33.36 -24.85
C LEU A 20 10.35 34.21 -25.98
N GLU A 21 10.11 35.52 -26.01
CA GLU A 21 10.68 36.43 -27.01
C GLU A 21 12.14 36.84 -26.73
N ASP A 22 12.63 36.71 -25.49
CA ASP A 22 13.95 37.22 -25.08
C ASP A 22 15.00 36.13 -24.77
N SER A 23 14.66 34.84 -24.86
CA SER A 23 15.61 33.76 -24.57
C SER A 23 16.48 33.47 -25.79
N ASP A 24 17.71 34.00 -25.79
CA ASP A 24 18.77 33.64 -26.72
C ASP A 24 18.94 32.10 -26.79
N PRO A 25 18.60 31.46 -27.93
CA PRO A 25 18.63 29.99 -28.07
C PRO A 25 20.05 29.41 -28.00
N THR A 26 21.09 30.24 -27.94
CA THR A 26 22.48 29.80 -27.80
C THR A 26 22.92 29.55 -26.34
N HIS A 27 22.18 30.06 -25.35
CA HIS A 27 22.47 29.85 -23.92
C HIS A 27 21.64 28.72 -23.28
N TYR A 28 20.61 28.25 -23.98
CA TYR A 28 19.76 27.13 -23.57
C TYR A 28 19.93 25.99 -24.58
N ASN A 29 20.74 24.98 -24.24
CA ASN A 29 20.95 23.81 -25.11
C ASN A 29 19.67 23.00 -25.36
N TYR A 30 18.60 23.28 -24.60
CA TYR A 30 17.35 22.54 -24.64
C TYR A 30 16.18 23.42 -24.16
N MET A 31 15.11 23.54 -24.97
CA MET A 31 13.78 23.93 -24.50
C MET A 31 12.91 22.69 -24.59
N GLY A 32 12.83 21.93 -23.51
CA GLY A 32 11.90 20.80 -23.42
C GLY A 32 10.51 21.34 -23.42
N ALA A 33 9.73 21.02 -24.46
CA ALA A 33 8.31 21.30 -24.56
C ALA A 33 7.81 22.52 -23.77
N PRO A 34 8.25 23.75 -24.12
CA PRO A 34 7.53 24.93 -23.66
C PRO A 34 6.10 24.77 -24.17
N ILE A 35 5.17 24.58 -23.24
CA ILE A 35 3.76 24.47 -23.56
C ILE A 35 3.30 25.87 -23.90
N LEU A 36 3.05 26.10 -25.17
CA LEU A 36 2.58 27.37 -25.69
C LEU A 36 1.06 27.38 -25.60
N SER A 37 0.59 28.15 -24.62
CA SER A 37 -0.79 28.63 -24.44
C SER A 37 -1.84 27.58 -24.05
N LYS A 38 -2.48 27.81 -22.90
CA LYS A 38 -3.81 27.29 -22.58
C LYS A 38 -4.80 28.40 -22.92
N ASP A 39 -5.31 28.40 -24.15
CA ASP A 39 -6.22 29.45 -24.60
C ASP A 39 -7.62 29.21 -24.06
N ALA A 40 -7.91 29.82 -22.91
CA ALA A 40 -9.27 30.01 -22.44
C ALA A 40 -9.44 31.50 -22.09
N VAL A 41 -9.85 32.29 -23.09
CA VAL A 41 -9.94 33.75 -22.96
C VAL A 41 -10.96 34.12 -21.88
N PHE A 42 -10.49 34.70 -20.79
CA PHE A 42 -11.33 35.26 -19.74
C PHE A 42 -12.35 36.24 -20.35
N GLY A 43 -13.63 35.87 -20.28
CA GLY A 43 -14.72 36.81 -20.54
C GLY A 43 -15.10 37.06 -22.01
N GLN A 44 -14.61 36.28 -22.99
CA GLN A 44 -15.17 36.33 -24.35
C GLN A 44 -16.13 35.16 -24.61
N SER A 45 -17.41 35.54 -24.75
CA SER A 45 -18.55 34.70 -25.09
C SER A 45 -18.39 34.06 -26.47
N ALA A 46 -17.90 32.82 -26.52
CA ALA A 46 -18.36 31.77 -27.46
C ALA A 46 -17.52 30.49 -27.25
N ASN A 47 -18.16 29.39 -26.84
CA ASN A 47 -17.72 27.98 -26.96
C ASN A 47 -16.20 27.76 -27.14
N SER A 48 -15.40 28.31 -26.23
CA SER A 48 -13.95 28.09 -26.26
C SER A 48 -13.68 26.66 -25.80
N SER A 49 -12.78 25.97 -26.50
CA SER A 49 -12.29 24.65 -26.10
C SER A 49 -10.94 24.82 -25.43
N PHE A 50 -10.59 23.91 -24.53
CA PHE A 50 -9.24 23.87 -23.99
C PHE A 50 -8.29 23.32 -25.04
N VAL A 51 -7.35 24.16 -25.46
CA VAL A 51 -6.31 23.82 -26.43
C VAL A 51 -4.96 23.95 -25.74
N PHE A 52 -4.06 23.04 -26.02
CA PHE A 52 -2.66 23.12 -25.61
C PHE A 52 -1.75 22.75 -26.78
N VAL A 53 -0.55 23.34 -26.81
CA VAL A 53 0.46 23.07 -27.85
C VAL A 53 1.73 22.52 -27.22
N ILE A 54 2.20 21.39 -27.74
CA ILE A 54 3.48 20.78 -27.37
C ILE A 54 4.52 21.11 -28.43
N SER A 55 5.59 21.79 -28.05
CA SER A 55 6.78 21.97 -28.89
C SER A 55 7.81 20.88 -28.59
N TYR A 56 8.48 20.28 -29.57
CA TYR A 56 9.54 19.30 -29.29
C TYR A 56 10.51 19.15 -30.46
N ARG A 57 11.70 18.59 -30.20
CA ARG A 57 12.62 18.13 -31.25
C ARG A 57 12.53 16.62 -31.41
N ALA A 58 12.34 16.16 -32.64
CA ALA A 58 12.28 14.74 -32.95
C ALA A 58 13.70 14.13 -33.01
N PRO A 59 13.89 12.81 -32.81
CA PRO A 59 15.23 12.22 -32.67
C PRO A 59 16.17 12.50 -33.84
N ASN A 60 15.62 12.59 -35.06
CA ASN A 60 16.40 12.76 -36.28
C ASN A 60 16.19 14.14 -36.93
N ASP A 61 15.69 15.11 -36.17
CA ASP A 61 15.32 16.44 -36.68
C ASP A 61 15.75 17.53 -35.70
N ASP A 62 16.51 18.51 -36.19
CA ASP A 62 16.97 19.64 -35.41
C ASP A 62 15.91 20.77 -35.35
N VAL A 63 14.86 20.67 -36.18
CA VAL A 63 13.76 21.64 -36.23
C VAL A 63 12.73 21.33 -35.14
N TYR A 64 12.25 22.38 -34.48
CA TYR A 64 11.12 22.27 -33.55
C TYR A 64 9.84 21.90 -34.28
N ARG A 65 9.13 20.91 -33.75
CA ARG A 65 7.83 20.45 -34.20
C ARG A 65 6.77 20.81 -33.16
N PHE A 66 5.56 21.05 -33.64
CA PHE A 66 4.44 21.45 -32.80
C PHE A 66 3.30 20.44 -32.95
N ILE A 67 2.72 20.01 -31.83
CA ILE A 67 1.48 19.23 -31.78
C ILE A 67 0.46 20.10 -31.07
N GLN A 68 -0.63 20.42 -31.77
CA GLN A 68 -1.78 21.12 -31.19
C GLN A 68 -2.84 20.09 -30.81
N CYS A 69 -3.26 20.13 -29.55
CA CYS A 69 -4.24 19.21 -28.99
C CYS A 69 -5.45 19.98 -28.47
N VAL A 70 -6.62 19.33 -28.50
CA VAL A 70 -7.87 19.82 -27.91
C VAL A 70 -8.28 18.84 -26.82
N THR A 71 -8.59 19.32 -25.62
CA THR A 71 -9.12 18.47 -24.55
C THR A 71 -10.56 18.08 -24.89
N MET A 72 -10.79 16.77 -25.02
CA MET A 72 -12.10 16.20 -25.33
C MET A 72 -12.73 15.63 -24.06
N ASP A 73 -14.04 15.85 -23.92
CA ASP A 73 -14.91 15.10 -23.03
C ASP A 73 -15.43 13.89 -23.82
N ALA A 74 -15.14 12.68 -23.34
CA ALA A 74 -15.45 11.43 -24.02
C ALA A 74 -15.80 10.34 -23.01
N LYS A 75 -16.63 9.38 -23.43
CA LYS A 75 -17.00 8.21 -22.63
C LYS A 75 -16.18 7.00 -23.04
N TYR A 76 -15.47 6.44 -22.07
CA TYR A 76 -14.67 5.24 -22.23
C TYR A 76 -15.46 4.03 -21.74
N ASN A 77 -15.78 3.10 -22.64
CA ASN A 77 -16.34 1.80 -22.30
C ASN A 77 -15.19 0.79 -22.28
N ALA A 78 -14.75 0.36 -21.10
CA ALA A 78 -13.69 -0.62 -20.95
C ALA A 78 -14.28 -2.02 -20.67
N GLU A 79 -13.97 -2.98 -21.53
CA GLU A 79 -14.23 -4.40 -21.31
C GLU A 79 -12.96 -5.06 -20.78
N VAL A 80 -13.01 -5.50 -19.52
CA VAL A 80 -11.87 -6.12 -18.84
C VAL A 80 -12.08 -7.63 -18.77
N GLU A 81 -11.21 -8.38 -19.44
CA GLU A 81 -11.22 -9.84 -19.43
C GLU A 81 -10.00 -10.38 -18.67
N TYR A 82 -10.22 -11.35 -17.79
CA TYR A 82 -9.15 -12.05 -17.09
C TYR A 82 -9.09 -13.51 -17.54
N ARG A 83 -8.04 -13.91 -18.26
CA ARG A 83 -7.79 -15.30 -18.68
C ARG A 83 -6.44 -15.79 -18.18
N ASN A 84 -6.44 -16.92 -17.46
CA ASN A 84 -5.22 -17.59 -16.97
C ASN A 84 -4.27 -16.66 -16.16
N GLY A 85 -4.83 -15.72 -15.40
CA GLY A 85 -4.04 -14.74 -14.64
C GLY A 85 -3.52 -13.55 -15.46
N PHE A 86 -3.84 -13.47 -16.75
CA PHE A 86 -3.57 -12.31 -17.60
C PHE A 86 -4.83 -11.46 -17.72
N GLN A 87 -4.68 -10.15 -17.48
CA GLN A 87 -5.71 -9.14 -17.73
C GLN A 87 -5.57 -8.63 -19.17
N SER A 88 -6.69 -8.60 -19.88
CA SER A 88 -6.85 -7.92 -21.16
C SER A 88 -7.89 -6.82 -20.98
N ILE A 89 -7.61 -5.62 -21.49
CA ILE A 89 -8.54 -4.49 -21.44
C ILE A 89 -8.78 -4.06 -22.88
N ASP A 90 -10.02 -4.16 -23.35
CA ASP A 90 -10.46 -3.57 -24.61
C ASP A 90 -11.24 -2.29 -24.30
N VAL A 91 -10.99 -1.21 -25.05
CA VAL A 91 -11.56 0.11 -24.74
C VAL A 91 -12.19 0.70 -25.98
N ASN A 92 -13.47 1.01 -25.88
CA ASN A 92 -14.23 1.69 -26.91
C ASN A 92 -14.59 3.11 -26.46
N VAL A 93 -14.16 4.11 -27.23
CA VAL A 93 -14.40 5.52 -26.96
C VAL A 93 -15.65 5.99 -27.70
N THR A 94 -16.54 6.68 -27.01
CA THR A 94 -17.84 7.15 -27.52
C THR A 94 -18.13 8.56 -27.02
N ASP A 95 -19.09 9.26 -27.64
CA ASP A 95 -19.54 10.61 -27.23
C ASP A 95 -18.44 11.68 -27.15
N GLU A 96 -17.45 11.62 -28.06
CA GLU A 96 -16.36 12.59 -28.13
C GLU A 96 -16.86 13.99 -28.48
N LYS A 97 -16.66 14.95 -27.57
CA LYS A 97 -16.96 16.37 -27.79
C LYS A 97 -15.87 17.25 -27.17
N PRO A 98 -15.51 18.40 -27.75
CA PRO A 98 -14.59 19.33 -27.12
C PRO A 98 -15.10 19.79 -25.76
N LEU A 99 -14.23 19.81 -24.75
CA LEU A 99 -14.58 20.28 -23.42
C LEU A 99 -14.85 21.79 -23.46
N ASN A 100 -16.02 22.21 -22.99
CA ASN A 100 -16.41 23.62 -22.98
C ASN A 100 -15.68 24.38 -21.87
N ALA A 101 -14.80 25.30 -22.27
CA ALA A 101 -14.00 26.09 -21.34
C ALA A 101 -14.76 27.28 -20.73
N SER A 102 -15.79 27.79 -21.40
CA SER A 102 -16.51 29.01 -20.97
C SER A 102 -16.98 28.97 -19.51
N PRO A 103 -17.59 27.88 -19.01
CA PRO A 103 -18.03 27.85 -17.62
C PRO A 103 -16.95 27.35 -16.65
N LEU A 104 -15.82 26.81 -17.12
CA LEU A 104 -14.76 26.20 -16.30
C LEU A 104 -13.60 27.15 -15.95
N VAL A 105 -13.48 28.29 -16.64
CA VAL A 105 -12.40 29.29 -16.43
C VAL A 105 -12.64 30.20 -15.22
N VAL A 106 -13.81 30.11 -14.59
CA VAL A 106 -14.14 30.95 -13.42
C VAL A 106 -13.29 30.52 -12.23
N SER A 107 -12.43 31.40 -11.72
CA SER A 107 -11.36 31.13 -10.74
C SER A 107 -11.82 30.76 -9.32
N SER A 108 -13.07 30.35 -9.14
CA SER A 108 -13.67 30.09 -7.82
C SER A 108 -14.93 29.23 -7.88
N LEU A 109 -15.06 28.32 -8.87
CA LEU A 109 -16.28 27.50 -9.04
C LEU A 109 -16.69 26.71 -7.80
N PHE A 110 -15.72 26.29 -6.98
CA PHE A 110 -15.95 25.47 -5.77
C PHE A 110 -15.36 26.09 -4.49
N TYR A 111 -15.06 27.39 -4.49
CA TYR A 111 -14.53 28.08 -3.32
C TYR A 111 -15.68 28.55 -2.41
N ASP A 112 -15.97 27.79 -1.36
CA ASP A 112 -16.52 28.33 -0.11
C ASP A 112 -16.18 27.38 1.04
N LEU A 113 -14.92 27.41 1.51
CA LEU A 113 -14.49 26.60 2.67
C LEU A 113 -14.24 27.44 3.93
N MET A 114 -14.09 28.76 3.78
CA MET A 114 -13.69 29.63 4.89
C MET A 114 -14.88 30.26 5.61
N ASN A 115 -16.05 30.39 4.96
CA ASN A 115 -17.25 31.01 5.53
C ASN A 115 -18.53 30.16 5.38
N SER A 116 -18.45 28.95 4.81
CA SER A 116 -19.62 28.08 4.65
C SER A 116 -20.00 27.44 5.98
N GLU A 117 -21.25 27.59 6.42
CA GLU A 117 -21.81 26.75 7.48
C GLU A 117 -21.73 25.27 7.06
N PRO A 118 -21.47 24.33 7.98
CA PRO A 118 -21.49 22.90 7.67
C PRO A 118 -22.85 22.53 7.08
N ARG A 119 -22.87 22.16 5.80
CA ARG A 119 -24.09 21.70 5.12
C ARG A 119 -24.07 20.18 4.98
N THR A 120 -25.25 19.59 5.11
CA THR A 120 -25.48 18.15 4.88
C THR A 120 -25.53 17.79 3.40
N ASP A 121 -25.56 18.79 2.51
CA ASP A 121 -25.72 18.63 1.07
C ASP A 121 -24.48 19.17 0.34
N PRO A 122 -23.59 18.30 -0.16
CA PRO A 122 -22.31 18.69 -0.76
C PRO A 122 -22.44 19.33 -2.14
N VAL A 123 -23.66 19.44 -2.70
CA VAL A 123 -23.88 19.86 -4.11
C VAL A 123 -24.45 21.29 -4.22
N LYS A 124 -24.91 21.90 -3.13
CA LYS A 124 -25.53 23.24 -3.15
C LYS A 124 -24.54 24.35 -2.81
N PHE A 125 -23.80 24.82 -3.80
CA PHE A 125 -22.92 25.98 -3.68
C PHE A 125 -23.67 27.29 -4.03
N PRO A 126 -23.74 28.28 -3.11
CA PRO A 126 -24.12 29.63 -3.48
C PRO A 126 -22.95 30.25 -4.26
N THR A 127 -22.92 30.08 -5.57
CA THR A 127 -21.94 30.82 -6.38
C THR A 127 -22.39 32.27 -6.52
N GLN A 128 -21.45 33.21 -6.48
CA GLN A 128 -21.70 34.62 -6.80
C GLN A 128 -22.18 34.87 -8.24
N TYR A 129 -22.29 33.82 -9.07
CA TYR A 129 -22.57 33.85 -10.51
C TYR A 129 -23.96 33.34 -10.91
N GLY A 130 -24.84 33.08 -9.93
CA GLY A 130 -26.25 32.75 -10.17
C GLY A 130 -26.68 31.39 -9.62
N ASN A 131 -27.99 31.16 -9.62
CA ASN A 131 -28.58 29.89 -9.22
C ASN A 131 -28.37 28.87 -10.35
N LYS A 132 -27.46 27.91 -10.14
CA LYS A 132 -27.34 26.71 -10.97
C LYS A 132 -28.17 25.58 -10.39
N THR A 133 -28.74 24.77 -11.27
CA THR A 133 -29.38 23.50 -10.89
C THR A 133 -28.33 22.48 -10.44
N GLU A 134 -28.77 21.46 -9.70
CA GLU A 134 -27.89 20.37 -9.25
C GLU A 134 -27.17 19.69 -10.42
N ASN A 135 -27.91 19.39 -11.50
CA ASN A 135 -27.34 18.78 -12.70
C ASN A 135 -26.28 19.67 -13.36
N GLU A 136 -26.50 20.99 -13.43
CA GLU A 136 -25.50 21.91 -13.98
C GLU A 136 -24.24 21.98 -13.11
N ILE A 137 -24.36 21.85 -11.78
CA ILE A 137 -23.20 21.81 -10.89
C ILE A 137 -22.44 20.49 -11.08
N LEU A 138 -23.15 19.36 -11.16
CA LEU A 138 -22.54 18.05 -11.43
C LEU A 138 -21.81 18.03 -12.78
N ASP A 139 -22.41 18.62 -13.82
CA ASP A 139 -21.77 18.76 -15.14
C ASP A 139 -20.50 19.62 -15.07
N LEU A 140 -20.49 20.68 -14.25
CA LEU A 140 -19.29 21.50 -14.02
C LEU A 140 -18.22 20.77 -13.23
N MET A 141 -18.61 20.00 -12.21
CA MET A 141 -17.68 19.14 -11.45
C MET A 141 -17.05 18.11 -12.37
N HIS A 142 -17.86 17.46 -13.21
CA HIS A 142 -17.37 16.52 -14.22
C HIS A 142 -16.38 17.19 -15.18
N GLY A 143 -16.75 18.34 -15.74
CA GLY A 143 -15.86 19.10 -16.63
C GLY A 143 -14.55 19.53 -15.96
N ALA A 144 -14.58 19.91 -14.68
CA ALA A 144 -13.39 20.26 -13.91
C ALA A 144 -12.49 19.03 -13.65
N GLN A 145 -13.07 17.85 -13.43
CA GLN A 145 -12.32 16.60 -13.31
C GLN A 145 -11.63 16.23 -14.62
N VAL A 146 -12.33 16.31 -15.76
CA VAL A 146 -11.74 16.08 -17.10
C VAL A 146 -10.59 17.06 -17.35
N LEU A 147 -10.78 18.33 -17.02
CA LEU A 147 -9.73 19.34 -17.14
C LEU A 147 -8.52 19.03 -16.25
N ALA A 148 -8.74 18.61 -15.01
CA ALA A 148 -7.67 18.27 -14.08
C ALA A 148 -6.84 17.07 -14.57
N MET A 149 -7.48 16.05 -15.16
CA MET A 149 -6.77 14.93 -15.79
C MET A 149 -5.90 15.41 -16.97
N SER A 150 -6.48 16.26 -17.83
CA SER A 150 -5.75 16.83 -18.97
C SER A 150 -4.56 17.67 -18.50
N ASP A 151 -4.76 18.54 -17.51
CA ASP A 151 -3.71 19.38 -16.93
C ASP A 151 -2.61 18.52 -16.30
N ALA A 152 -2.95 17.47 -15.55
CA ALA A 152 -1.97 16.57 -14.93
C ALA A 152 -1.05 15.93 -15.97
N MET A 153 -1.60 15.43 -17.09
CA MET A 153 -0.80 14.89 -18.19
C MET A 153 0.10 15.99 -18.80
N VAL A 154 -0.48 17.16 -19.08
CA VAL A 154 0.22 18.31 -19.68
C VAL A 154 1.39 18.76 -18.80
N TYR A 155 1.20 18.85 -17.48
CA TYR A 155 2.27 19.19 -16.53
C TYR A 155 3.42 18.17 -16.57
N CYS A 156 3.14 16.87 -16.71
CA CYS A 156 4.18 15.85 -16.82
C CYS A 156 5.03 15.95 -18.10
N LEU A 157 4.47 16.58 -19.15
CA LEU A 157 5.15 16.83 -20.43
C LEU A 157 5.90 18.17 -20.44
N SER A 158 5.54 19.08 -19.54
CA SER A 158 6.16 20.39 -19.39
C SER A 158 7.46 20.34 -18.59
N GLY A 159 8.23 21.42 -18.61
CA GLY A 159 9.42 21.61 -17.78
C GLY A 159 10.54 22.29 -18.57
N TYR A 160 11.75 22.31 -18.02
CA TYR A 160 12.91 22.79 -18.75
C TYR A 160 14.19 22.08 -18.34
N ILE A 161 15.16 22.06 -19.26
CA ILE A 161 16.54 21.67 -18.96
C ILE A 161 17.48 22.77 -19.42
N GLN A 162 18.35 23.21 -18.52
CA GLN A 162 19.47 24.09 -18.83
C GLN A 162 20.79 23.32 -18.77
N GLN A 163 21.70 23.62 -19.70
CA GLN A 163 23.07 23.09 -19.70
C GLN A 163 23.17 21.55 -19.61
N TYR A 164 22.30 20.83 -20.33
CA TYR A 164 22.24 19.36 -20.29
C TYR A 164 23.61 18.71 -20.56
N GLY A 165 24.02 17.81 -19.66
CA GLY A 165 25.31 17.11 -19.73
C GLY A 165 26.54 17.94 -19.35
N LEU A 166 26.35 19.12 -18.76
CA LEU A 166 27.39 19.92 -18.12
C LEU A 166 27.26 19.86 -16.59
N GLU A 167 28.30 20.30 -15.87
CA GLU A 167 28.33 20.29 -14.40
C GLU A 167 27.24 21.17 -13.77
N ALA A 168 26.90 22.29 -14.42
CA ALA A 168 25.84 23.20 -13.98
C ALA A 168 24.48 22.90 -14.64
N GLN A 169 24.20 21.63 -14.95
CA GLN A 169 22.89 21.21 -15.45
C GLN A 169 21.78 21.52 -14.44
N GLN A 170 20.66 22.04 -14.95
CA GLN A 170 19.43 22.25 -14.17
C GLN A 170 18.28 21.59 -14.91
N ILE A 171 17.50 20.78 -14.20
CA ILE A 171 16.36 20.02 -14.74
C ILE A 171 15.20 20.26 -13.80
N GLU A 172 14.12 20.89 -14.29
CA GLU A 172 12.91 21.17 -13.50
C GLU A 172 11.66 20.69 -14.24
N ASP A 173 10.77 20.04 -13.48
CA ASP A 173 9.43 19.59 -13.87
C ASP A 173 9.32 18.61 -15.05
N THR A 174 10.43 18.09 -15.58
CA THR A 174 10.43 17.25 -16.78
C THR A 174 10.26 15.75 -16.52
N MET A 175 9.07 15.30 -16.09
CA MET A 175 8.81 13.87 -15.92
C MET A 175 9.00 13.06 -17.22
N ILE A 176 8.66 13.65 -18.37
CA ILE A 176 8.81 13.04 -19.70
C ILE A 176 10.25 12.53 -19.98
N HIS A 177 11.28 13.10 -19.36
CA HIS A 177 12.68 12.65 -19.54
C HIS A 177 12.99 11.30 -18.92
N GLN A 178 12.17 10.84 -17.99
CA GLN A 178 12.31 9.53 -17.36
C GLN A 178 11.59 8.44 -18.16
N THR A 179 10.97 8.79 -19.29
CA THR A 179 10.19 7.86 -20.11
C THR A 179 11.00 7.34 -21.30
N PRO A 180 10.62 6.19 -21.88
CA PRO A 180 11.21 5.68 -23.13
C PRO A 180 10.99 6.59 -24.36
N LEU A 181 10.13 7.61 -24.24
CA LEU A 181 9.92 8.61 -25.30
C LEU A 181 11.11 9.54 -25.42
N ALA A 182 11.90 9.71 -24.36
CA ALA A 182 13.12 10.50 -24.34
C ALA A 182 14.30 9.72 -24.95
N VAL A 183 15.00 10.36 -25.87
CA VAL A 183 16.18 9.85 -26.58
C VAL A 183 17.33 10.79 -26.27
N ASN A 184 18.23 10.35 -25.41
CA ASN A 184 19.42 11.11 -25.05
C ASN A 184 20.44 11.03 -26.20
N ILE A 185 20.88 12.19 -26.67
CA ILE A 185 21.90 12.30 -27.72
C ILE A 185 23.26 12.45 -27.05
N ARG A 186 24.14 11.51 -27.36
CA ARG A 186 25.52 11.49 -26.87
C ARG A 186 26.46 12.03 -27.95
N ASN A 187 27.33 12.92 -27.52
CA ASN A 187 28.49 13.31 -28.31
C ASN A 187 29.67 12.42 -27.91
N ASP A 188 30.04 11.49 -28.80
CA ASP A 188 31.09 10.50 -28.53
C ASP A 188 32.49 11.11 -28.47
N THR A 189 32.73 12.23 -29.16
CA THR A 189 34.02 12.95 -29.09
C THR A 189 34.28 13.55 -27.71
N ASN A 190 33.24 14.04 -27.04
CA ASN A 190 33.35 14.64 -25.70
C ASN A 190 32.86 13.70 -24.58
N TYR A 191 32.53 12.45 -24.92
CA TYR A 191 31.97 11.42 -24.03
C TYR A 191 30.80 11.88 -23.15
N ARG A 192 30.04 12.88 -23.59
CA ARG A 192 28.95 13.51 -22.80
C ARG A 192 27.63 13.53 -23.55
N PHE A 193 26.53 13.59 -22.80
CA PHE A 193 25.23 13.91 -23.37
C PHE A 193 25.17 15.40 -23.73
N THR A 194 24.54 15.72 -24.84
CA THR A 194 24.47 17.11 -25.33
C THR A 194 23.06 17.59 -25.59
N ASP A 195 22.13 16.66 -25.81
CA ASP A 195 20.74 16.98 -26.16
C ASP A 195 19.82 15.82 -25.74
N VAL A 196 18.53 16.09 -25.62
CA VAL A 196 17.49 15.08 -25.43
C VAL A 196 16.41 15.34 -26.47
N ARG A 197 15.92 14.29 -27.12
CA ARG A 197 14.90 14.38 -28.17
C ARG A 197 13.74 13.48 -27.85
N PHE A 198 12.56 13.75 -28.41
CA PHE A 198 11.38 12.96 -28.10
C PHE A 198 10.74 12.28 -29.29
N LYS A 199 10.39 11.02 -29.11
CA LYS A 199 9.57 10.22 -30.03
C LYS A 199 8.08 10.53 -29.82
N LEU A 200 7.69 11.77 -30.06
CA LEU A 200 6.27 12.18 -29.98
C LEU A 200 5.60 12.13 -31.34
N SER A 201 4.31 11.81 -31.31
CA SER A 201 3.38 11.95 -32.43
C SER A 201 1.98 12.21 -31.85
N PRO A 202 1.02 12.73 -32.64
CA PRO A 202 -0.35 12.90 -32.16
C PRO A 202 -0.93 11.61 -31.58
N ALA A 203 -0.69 10.47 -32.23
CA ALA A 203 -1.14 9.15 -31.76
C ALA A 203 -0.54 8.78 -30.39
N VAL A 204 0.73 9.08 -30.14
CA VAL A 204 1.39 8.80 -28.85
C VAL A 204 0.80 9.69 -27.74
N ILE A 205 0.48 10.95 -28.02
CA ILE A 205 -0.13 11.85 -27.04
C ILE A 205 -1.56 11.39 -26.71
N GLU A 206 -2.31 10.95 -27.70
CA GLU A 206 -3.66 10.42 -27.52
C GLU A 206 -3.66 9.11 -26.73
N GLU A 207 -2.76 8.18 -27.06
CA GLU A 207 -2.56 6.94 -26.30
C GLU A 207 -2.12 7.22 -24.85
N LEU A 208 -1.25 8.21 -24.64
CA LEU A 208 -0.82 8.63 -23.30
C LEU A 208 -2.00 9.18 -22.48
N MET A 209 -2.84 10.01 -23.10
CA MET A 209 -4.04 10.54 -22.45
C MET A 209 -4.99 9.40 -22.08
N GLN A 210 -5.29 8.50 -23.01
CA GLN A 210 -6.15 7.33 -22.77
C GLN A 210 -5.61 6.46 -21.63
N ASN A 211 -4.32 6.12 -21.64
CA ASN A 211 -3.71 5.31 -20.59
C ASN A 211 -3.72 6.03 -19.23
N THR A 212 -3.51 7.34 -19.21
CA THR A 212 -3.57 8.16 -17.99
C THR A 212 -5.00 8.15 -17.43
N THR A 213 -6.00 8.38 -18.28
CA THR A 213 -7.42 8.33 -17.89
C THR A 213 -7.81 6.97 -17.34
N LEU A 214 -7.43 5.87 -18.00
CA LEU A 214 -7.69 4.51 -17.52
C LEU A 214 -6.99 4.22 -16.18
N SER A 215 -5.76 4.72 -16.01
CA SER A 215 -5.01 4.56 -14.76
C SER A 215 -5.68 5.28 -13.60
N ILE A 216 -6.16 6.51 -13.83
CA ILE A 216 -6.90 7.30 -12.83
C ILE A 216 -8.23 6.61 -12.49
N PHE A 217 -8.94 6.06 -13.48
CA PHE A 217 -10.16 5.29 -13.22
C PHE A 217 -9.89 4.05 -12.37
N ASN A 218 -8.84 3.29 -12.70
CA ASN A 218 -8.47 2.09 -11.95
C ASN A 218 -8.10 2.42 -10.48
N ASP A 219 -7.44 3.54 -10.23
CA ASP A 219 -7.12 4.00 -8.87
C ASP A 219 -8.38 4.48 -8.11
N ALA A 220 -9.19 5.33 -8.74
CA ALA A 220 -10.39 5.89 -8.13
C ALA A 220 -11.46 4.82 -7.82
N THR A 221 -11.51 3.73 -8.60
CA THR A 221 -12.48 2.63 -8.47
C THR A 221 -11.82 1.27 -8.18
N HIS A 222 -10.74 1.28 -7.38
CA HIS A 222 -9.96 0.08 -7.04
C HIS A 222 -10.76 -1.11 -6.47
N TRP A 223 -12.05 -0.96 -6.14
CA TRP A 223 -12.96 -2.07 -5.84
C TRP A 223 -14.30 -1.90 -6.56
N THR A 224 -14.62 -2.84 -7.44
CA THR A 224 -15.97 -3.05 -7.97
C THR A 224 -16.38 -4.50 -7.78
N GLN A 225 -17.62 -4.76 -7.35
CA GLN A 225 -18.14 -6.11 -7.20
C GLN A 225 -18.79 -6.53 -8.52
N THR A 226 -18.23 -7.53 -9.18
CA THR A 226 -18.80 -8.13 -10.39
C THR A 226 -18.92 -9.64 -10.26
N MET A 227 -19.91 -10.23 -10.93
CA MET A 227 -20.09 -11.68 -10.93
C MET A 227 -19.02 -12.34 -11.81
N VAL A 228 -18.13 -13.10 -11.20
CA VAL A 228 -17.08 -13.85 -11.91
C VAL A 228 -17.32 -15.36 -11.81
N ASN A 229 -17.20 -16.06 -12.93
CA ASN A 229 -17.18 -17.53 -12.94
C ASN A 229 -15.76 -18.00 -12.64
N SER A 230 -15.50 -18.39 -11.39
CA SER A 230 -14.22 -18.97 -10.97
C SER A 230 -14.23 -20.49 -11.13
N ILE A 231 -13.26 -21.04 -11.87
CA ILE A 231 -13.01 -22.48 -11.94
C ILE A 231 -11.85 -22.77 -10.98
N SER A 232 -12.15 -23.33 -9.81
CA SER A 232 -11.13 -23.78 -8.86
C SER A 232 -10.70 -25.21 -9.18
N TYR A 233 -9.40 -25.44 -9.33
CA TYR A 233 -8.83 -26.78 -9.45
C TYR A 233 -8.44 -27.28 -8.06
N GLU A 234 -9.14 -28.31 -7.59
CA GLU A 234 -8.80 -28.99 -6.35
C GLU A 234 -8.05 -30.29 -6.64
N ASN A 235 -6.91 -30.49 -5.98
CA ASN A 235 -6.20 -31.75 -6.04
C ASN A 235 -6.99 -32.82 -5.27
N ARG A 236 -7.73 -33.68 -5.99
CA ARG A 236 -8.34 -34.88 -5.41
C ARG A 236 -7.38 -36.05 -5.49
N TYR A 237 -6.92 -36.51 -4.33
CA TYR A 237 -6.17 -37.76 -4.21
C TYR A 237 -7.15 -38.93 -4.10
N ILE A 238 -7.19 -39.79 -5.11
CA ILE A 238 -7.96 -41.03 -5.10
C ILE A 238 -7.00 -42.18 -4.82
N PHE A 239 -7.11 -42.78 -3.65
CA PHE A 239 -6.31 -43.95 -3.30
C PHE A 239 -6.86 -45.18 -4.02
N LYS A 240 -5.97 -45.91 -4.70
CA LYS A 240 -6.33 -47.12 -5.47
C LYS A 240 -6.94 -48.23 -4.59
N GLU A 241 -6.54 -48.29 -3.32
CA GLU A 241 -6.99 -49.28 -2.34
C GLU A 241 -7.35 -48.57 -1.02
N PRO A 242 -8.54 -47.95 -0.92
CA PRO A 242 -8.94 -47.17 0.26
C PRO A 242 -8.99 -48.02 1.53
N GLU A 243 -9.27 -49.32 1.39
CA GLU A 243 -9.39 -50.28 2.48
C GLU A 243 -8.09 -50.45 3.27
N ARG A 244 -6.93 -50.35 2.61
CA ARG A 244 -5.62 -50.45 3.30
C ARG A 244 -5.36 -49.27 4.21
N LEU A 245 -5.70 -48.07 3.74
CA LEU A 245 -5.55 -46.85 4.52
C LEU A 245 -6.49 -46.89 5.72
N ILE A 246 -7.79 -47.12 5.48
CA ILE A 246 -8.81 -47.20 6.54
C ILE A 246 -8.47 -48.29 7.55
N GLY A 247 -8.05 -49.47 7.07
CA GLY A 247 -7.68 -50.60 7.93
C GLY A 247 -6.54 -50.28 8.88
N SER A 248 -5.47 -49.65 8.38
CA SER A 248 -4.32 -49.27 9.23
C SER A 248 -4.69 -48.26 10.32
N TYR A 249 -5.50 -47.24 10.00
CA TYR A 249 -5.98 -46.26 10.97
C TYR A 249 -6.96 -46.87 11.97
N ALA A 250 -7.83 -47.78 11.53
CA ALA A 250 -8.78 -48.47 12.41
C ALA A 250 -8.07 -49.37 13.44
N VAL A 251 -7.04 -50.12 13.02
CA VAL A 251 -6.22 -50.95 13.92
C VAL A 251 -5.49 -50.10 14.95
N LEU A 252 -4.91 -48.97 14.52
CA LEU A 252 -4.21 -48.06 15.42
C LEU A 252 -5.17 -47.43 16.44
N LEU A 253 -6.35 -46.99 15.99
CA LEU A 253 -7.39 -46.46 16.87
C LEU A 253 -7.87 -47.51 17.88
N ALA A 254 -8.14 -48.74 17.45
CA ALA A 254 -8.55 -49.82 18.33
C ALA A 254 -7.50 -50.11 19.40
N THR A 255 -6.22 -50.16 18.99
CA THR A 255 -5.10 -50.40 19.90
C THR A 255 -4.97 -49.26 20.93
N TYR A 256 -5.08 -48.01 20.47
CA TYR A 256 -5.08 -46.83 21.35
C TYR A 256 -6.23 -46.89 22.36
N LEU A 257 -7.45 -47.23 21.94
CA LEU A 257 -8.60 -47.33 22.83
C LEU A 257 -8.41 -48.38 23.92
N VAL A 258 -7.83 -49.54 23.60
CA VAL A 258 -7.51 -50.56 24.60
C VAL A 258 -6.55 -50.01 25.65
N PHE A 259 -5.44 -49.40 25.24
CA PHE A 259 -4.49 -48.82 26.20
C PHE A 259 -5.08 -47.66 27.00
N ALA A 260 -5.89 -46.79 26.38
CA ALA A 260 -6.59 -45.72 27.06
C ALA A 260 -7.57 -46.25 28.11
N THR A 261 -8.32 -47.31 27.80
CA THR A 261 -9.24 -47.94 28.76
C THR A 261 -8.50 -48.59 29.92
N LEU A 262 -7.39 -49.28 29.67
CA LEU A 262 -6.55 -49.85 30.73
C LEU A 262 -5.96 -48.75 31.61
N GLY A 263 -5.48 -47.66 31.02
CA GLY A 263 -5.00 -46.49 31.75
C GLY A 263 -6.09 -45.84 32.61
N LEU A 264 -7.32 -45.71 32.08
CA LEU A 264 -8.45 -45.14 32.80
C LEU A 264 -8.92 -46.05 33.94
N VAL A 265 -8.99 -47.36 33.72
CA VAL A 265 -9.31 -48.33 34.78
C VAL A 265 -8.25 -48.30 35.88
N ALA A 266 -6.97 -48.29 35.53
CA ALA A 266 -5.89 -48.16 36.50
C ALA A 266 -5.99 -46.83 37.27
N PHE A 267 -6.32 -45.73 36.60
CA PHE A 267 -6.51 -44.44 37.24
C PHE A 267 -7.67 -44.45 38.25
N VAL A 268 -8.82 -45.03 37.87
CA VAL A 268 -10.00 -45.16 38.74
C VAL A 268 -9.74 -46.10 39.92
N GLN A 269 -9.08 -47.24 39.70
CA GLN A 269 -8.76 -48.22 40.75
C GLN A 269 -7.73 -47.70 41.75
N ASN A 270 -6.74 -46.93 41.27
CA ASN A 270 -5.74 -46.34 42.16
C ASN A 270 -6.36 -45.22 43.02
N GLY A 271 -7.46 -44.59 42.59
CA GLY A 271 -8.23 -43.66 43.42
C GLY A 271 -7.49 -42.39 43.82
N VAL A 272 -6.30 -42.16 43.26
CA VAL A 272 -5.48 -40.98 43.49
C VAL A 272 -5.80 -39.95 42.43
N ALA A 273 -6.56 -38.92 42.80
CA ALA A 273 -6.65 -37.74 41.98
C ALA A 273 -5.25 -37.11 41.87
N ALA A 274 -4.75 -36.93 40.65
CA ALA A 274 -3.59 -36.10 40.41
C ALA A 274 -3.97 -34.64 40.70
N ASP A 275 -3.82 -34.22 41.95
CA ASP A 275 -3.98 -32.83 42.33
C ASP A 275 -2.76 -32.06 41.80
N SER A 276 -3.00 -30.99 41.05
CA SER A 276 -1.97 -30.20 40.37
C SER A 276 -1.19 -29.33 41.36
N GLY A 277 -0.43 -29.96 42.25
CA GLY A 277 0.39 -29.32 43.27
C GLY A 277 1.88 -29.39 42.93
N VAL A 278 2.33 -28.66 41.91
CA VAL A 278 3.73 -28.62 41.44
C VAL A 278 4.71 -28.34 42.58
N PHE A 279 4.31 -27.55 43.59
CA PHE A 279 5.17 -27.18 44.72
C PHE A 279 5.35 -28.29 45.76
N LEU A 280 4.29 -29.06 46.09
CA LEU A 280 4.40 -30.16 47.05
C LEU A 280 5.23 -31.32 46.47
N GLN A 281 5.12 -31.54 45.17
CA GLN A 281 5.94 -32.53 44.44
C GLN A 281 7.43 -32.15 44.43
N VAL A 282 7.74 -30.85 44.32
CA VAL A 282 9.11 -30.33 44.47
C VAL A 282 9.60 -30.50 45.91
N LEU A 283 8.79 -30.17 46.93
CA LEU A 283 9.14 -30.38 48.35
C LEU A 283 9.43 -31.86 48.67
N CYS A 284 8.68 -32.81 48.13
CA CYS A 284 8.93 -34.23 48.31
C CYS A 284 10.27 -34.69 47.67
N ALA A 285 10.78 -33.98 46.67
CA ALA A 285 11.99 -34.34 45.93
C ALA A 285 13.26 -33.61 46.42
N THR A 286 13.13 -32.45 47.08
CA THR A 286 14.27 -31.57 47.44
C THR A 286 14.46 -31.37 48.95
N THR A 287 14.23 -32.42 49.76
CA THR A 287 14.39 -32.36 51.22
C THR A 287 15.52 -33.26 51.72
N ASN A 288 16.16 -32.85 52.82
CA ASN A 288 17.13 -33.69 53.53
C ASN A 288 16.46 -34.99 54.02
N GLY A 289 17.14 -36.13 53.90
CA GLY A 289 16.63 -37.48 54.19
C GLY A 289 16.03 -37.66 55.59
N ASN A 290 16.45 -36.85 56.58
CA ASN A 290 16.06 -36.99 57.98
C ASN A 290 15.21 -35.81 58.54
N SER A 291 14.81 -34.85 57.71
CA SER A 291 14.05 -33.68 58.17
C SER A 291 12.59 -34.03 58.54
N ILE A 292 12.01 -33.23 59.46
CA ILE A 292 10.59 -33.25 59.83
C ILE A 292 9.74 -33.03 58.58
N LEU A 293 10.16 -32.12 57.70
CA LEU A 293 9.51 -31.86 56.42
C LEU A 293 9.46 -33.13 55.53
N ASN A 294 10.54 -33.92 55.46
CA ASN A 294 10.55 -35.17 54.68
C ASN A 294 9.66 -36.26 55.31
N LYS A 295 9.63 -36.36 56.64
CA LYS A 295 8.76 -37.31 57.35
C LYS A 295 7.28 -37.00 57.12
N LEU A 296 6.90 -35.72 57.11
CA LEU A 296 5.54 -35.26 56.82
C LEU A 296 5.21 -35.36 55.33
N ALA A 297 6.16 -35.04 54.44
CA ALA A 297 5.99 -35.15 52.99
C ALA A 297 5.82 -36.60 52.51
N LYS A 298 6.49 -37.58 53.13
CA LYS A 298 6.30 -39.01 52.85
C LYS A 298 4.86 -39.48 53.06
N GLN A 299 4.13 -38.88 54.00
CA GLN A 299 2.73 -39.20 54.24
C GLN A 299 1.81 -38.65 53.13
N ALA A 300 2.26 -37.61 52.41
CA ALA A 300 1.55 -37.01 51.28
C ALA A 300 1.90 -37.63 49.91
N CYS A 301 2.86 -38.57 49.83
CA CYS A 301 3.32 -39.18 48.57
C CYS A 301 2.25 -40.00 47.83
N LEU A 302 1.13 -40.33 48.47
CA LEU A 302 0.01 -41.03 47.85
C LEU A 302 -0.83 -40.11 46.93
N GLY A 303 -0.60 -38.79 46.93
CA GLY A 303 -1.30 -37.83 46.07
C GLY A 303 -2.74 -37.55 46.52
N GLY A 304 -3.32 -36.46 45.99
CA GLY A 304 -4.64 -35.96 46.35
C GLY A 304 -4.64 -35.12 47.64
N SER A 305 -5.27 -33.93 47.60
CA SER A 305 -5.35 -33.00 48.74
C SER A 305 -5.91 -33.59 50.04
N VAL A 306 -6.71 -34.64 49.96
CA VAL A 306 -7.27 -35.35 51.13
C VAL A 306 -6.21 -36.11 51.93
N ASN A 307 -5.11 -36.52 51.28
CA ASN A 307 -4.02 -37.26 51.91
C ASN A 307 -2.89 -36.35 52.41
N HIS A 308 -3.03 -35.02 52.29
CA HIS A 308 -2.05 -34.08 52.82
C HIS A 308 -2.31 -33.86 54.33
N PRO A 309 -1.38 -34.22 55.23
CA PRO A 309 -1.56 -33.93 56.65
C PRO A 309 -1.63 -32.42 56.87
N ARG A 310 -2.57 -31.95 57.70
CA ARG A 310 -2.73 -30.51 58.00
C ARG A 310 -1.44 -29.88 58.51
N GLU A 311 -0.69 -30.64 59.30
CA GLU A 311 0.64 -30.27 59.80
C GLU A 311 1.65 -29.95 58.70
N LEU A 312 1.52 -30.55 57.50
CA LEU A 312 2.36 -30.24 56.34
C LEU A 312 1.85 -29.00 55.58
N LEU A 313 0.53 -28.81 55.51
CA LEU A 313 -0.08 -27.65 54.84
C LEU A 313 0.14 -26.35 55.61
N ASP A 314 0.16 -26.43 56.94
CA ASP A 314 0.39 -25.30 57.84
C ASP A 314 1.89 -25.10 58.15
N LEU A 315 2.77 -25.93 57.59
CA LEU A 315 4.21 -25.86 57.85
C LEU A 315 4.85 -24.69 57.08
N GLU A 316 5.46 -23.76 57.81
CA GLU A 316 6.29 -22.72 57.20
C GLU A 316 7.61 -23.33 56.74
N VAL A 317 7.83 -23.34 55.43
CA VAL A 317 9.03 -23.88 54.79
C VAL A 317 9.93 -22.75 54.32
N GLN A 318 11.22 -22.87 54.59
CA GLN A 318 12.25 -21.94 54.15
C GLN A 318 13.32 -22.68 53.34
N PHE A 319 13.88 -22.01 52.34
CA PHE A 319 15.01 -22.53 51.57
C PHE A 319 16.31 -21.98 52.13
N GLY A 320 17.29 -22.83 52.37
CA GLY A 320 18.61 -22.39 52.82
C GLY A 320 19.56 -23.52 53.20
N GLN A 321 20.62 -23.18 53.94
CA GLN A 321 21.66 -24.13 54.34
C GLN A 321 21.14 -25.04 55.45
N VAL A 322 21.22 -26.35 55.24
CA VAL A 322 20.79 -27.36 56.21
C VAL A 322 21.75 -27.35 57.41
N LYS A 323 21.22 -27.29 58.64
CA LYS A 323 22.06 -27.24 59.86
C LYS A 323 22.90 -28.51 60.06
N GLU A 324 22.39 -29.66 59.63
CA GLU A 324 23.05 -30.97 59.74
C GLU A 324 24.11 -31.21 58.65
N ASP A 325 23.94 -30.61 57.46
CA ASP A 325 24.87 -30.73 56.34
C ASP A 325 25.20 -29.34 55.79
N LYS A 326 26.39 -28.86 56.16
CA LYS A 326 26.83 -27.49 55.84
C LYS A 326 27.07 -27.27 54.35
N ASP A 327 27.20 -28.33 53.56
CA ASP A 327 27.46 -28.19 52.13
C ASP A 327 26.18 -28.32 51.30
N LEU A 328 25.01 -28.55 51.91
CA LEU A 328 23.73 -28.78 51.22
C LEU A 328 22.76 -27.60 51.42
N ALA A 329 22.19 -27.10 50.31
CA ALA A 329 21.07 -26.14 50.36
C ALA A 329 19.76 -26.84 49.99
N ALA A 330 18.79 -26.85 50.90
CA ALA A 330 17.52 -27.54 50.72
C ALA A 330 16.37 -26.81 51.39
N PHE A 331 15.15 -27.25 51.09
CA PHE A 331 13.96 -26.82 51.82
C PHE A 331 13.85 -27.54 53.16
N GLY A 332 13.51 -26.79 54.21
CA GLY A 332 13.28 -27.31 55.55
C GLY A 332 12.53 -26.32 56.42
N THR A 333 12.22 -26.70 57.65
CA THR A 333 11.60 -25.78 58.62
C THR A 333 12.59 -24.71 59.08
N ALA A 334 12.11 -23.61 59.66
CA ALA A 334 12.96 -22.57 60.27
C ALA A 334 13.92 -23.14 61.35
N ALA A 335 13.56 -24.28 61.96
CA ALA A 335 14.41 -24.98 62.90
C ALA A 335 15.56 -25.76 62.24
N GLU A 336 15.41 -26.17 60.97
CA GLU A 336 16.33 -27.06 60.25
C GLU A 336 17.29 -26.33 59.32
N VAL A 337 16.95 -25.09 58.95
CA VAL A 337 17.63 -24.33 57.92
C VAL A 337 18.15 -23.00 58.46
N THR A 338 19.23 -22.51 57.87
CA THR A 338 19.80 -21.17 58.12
C THR A 338 19.93 -20.40 56.81
N GLU A 339 19.92 -19.07 56.90
CA GLU A 339 20.03 -18.18 55.73
C GLU A 339 21.32 -18.43 54.95
N LEU A 340 21.21 -18.46 53.61
CA LEU A 340 22.35 -18.61 52.72
C LEU A 340 23.20 -17.35 52.71
N LYS A 341 24.52 -17.53 52.77
CA LYS A 341 25.46 -16.42 52.64
C LYS A 341 25.79 -16.19 51.17
N LYS A 342 25.66 -14.94 50.73
CA LYS A 342 26.00 -14.53 49.36
C LYS A 342 27.47 -14.89 49.05
N GLY A 343 27.69 -15.69 48.00
CA GLY A 343 29.02 -16.18 47.60
C GLY A 343 29.44 -17.50 48.23
N GLY A 344 28.60 -18.14 49.04
CA GLY A 344 28.82 -19.51 49.51
C GLY A 344 28.60 -20.55 48.42
N SER A 345 29.40 -21.61 48.43
CA SER A 345 29.23 -22.77 47.55
C SER A 345 28.42 -23.82 48.31
N TYR A 346 27.23 -24.13 47.81
CA TYR A 346 26.32 -25.14 48.36
C TYR A 346 25.95 -26.10 47.21
N ARG A 347 25.87 -27.39 47.52
CA ARG A 347 25.44 -28.46 46.62
C ARG A 347 23.94 -28.61 46.57
#